data_AF-A0A2T2VL23-F1
#
_entry.id   AF-A0A2T2VL23-F1
#
_cell.length_a   1.000
_cell.length_b   1.000
_cell.length_c   1.000
_cell.angle_alpha   90.00
_cell.angle_beta   90.00
_cell.angle_gamma   90.00
#
_symmetry.space_group_name_H-M   'P 1'
#
loop_
_entity.id
_entity.type
_entity.pdbx_description
1 polymer ?
#
loop_
_entity_poly.entity_id
_entity_poly.type
_entity_poly.pdbx_seq_one_letter_code
_entity_poly.pdbx_strand_id
1 'polypeptide(L)' 'VFLRDLIYDQIAKHRYQWFGKRQECMVPTPDVQKRFIENMD' A
#
# COMPACT_ATOMS: atom_id res chain seq x y z
N VAL A 1 -14.35 17.00 0.55
CA VAL A 1 -13.21 16.78 -0.38
C VAL A 1 -13.57 15.68 -1.39
N PHE A 2 -14.73 15.81 -2.03
CA PHE A 2 -15.39 14.72 -2.76
C PHE A 2 -14.67 14.31 -4.06
N LEU A 3 -14.07 15.27 -4.78
CA LEU A 3 -13.33 15.00 -6.01
C LEU A 3 -12.07 14.16 -5.76
N ARG A 4 -11.33 14.44 -4.68
CA ARG A 4 -10.14 13.67 -4.31
C ARG A 4 -10.51 12.22 -4.06
N ASP A 5 -11.56 12.01 -3.28
CA ASP A 5 -11.99 10.68 -2.88
C ASP A 5 -12.46 9.89 -4.11
N LEU A 6 -13.20 10.53 -5.01
CA LEU A 6 -13.59 9.96 -6.30
C LEU A 6 -12.38 9.55 -7.16
N ILE A 7 -11.40 10.45 -7.34
CA ILE A 7 -10.20 10.16 -8.14
C ILE A 7 -9.40 9.02 -7.49
N TYR A 8 -9.23 9.06 -6.17
CA TYR A 8 -8.51 8.04 -5.42
C TYR A 8 -9.15 6.67 -5.60
N ASP A 9 -10.48 6.58 -5.53
CA ASP A 9 -11.23 5.34 -5.75
C ASP A 9 -11.04 4.79 -7.17
N GLN A 10 -11.02 5.65 -8.19
CA GLN A 10 -10.80 5.20 -9.57
C GLN A 10 -9.39 4.64 -9.75
N ILE A 11 -8.37 5.30 -9.20
CA ILE A 11 -6.98 4.82 -9.27
C ILE A 11 -6.83 3.53 -8.46
N ALA A 12 -7.41 3.47 -7.27
CA ALA A 12 -7.35 2.30 -6.40
C ALA A 12 -7.96 1.06 -7.07
N LYS A 13 -9.05 1.21 -7.83
CA LYS A 13 -9.68 0.10 -8.58
C LYS A 13 -8.79 -0.45 -9.70
N HIS A 14 -8.02 0.39 -10.37
CA HIS A 14 -7.18 -0.01 -11.51
C HIS A 14 -5.70 -0.21 -11.16
N ARG A 15 -5.31 -0.01 -9.89
CA ARG A 15 -3.90 -0.01 -9.46
C ARG A 15 -3.10 -1.24 -9.90
N TYR A 16 -3.69 -2.42 -9.89
CA TYR A 16 -2.97 -3.64 -10.29
C TYR A 16 -2.83 -3.79 -11.80
N GLN A 17 -3.73 -3.21 -12.60
CA GLN A 17 -3.57 -3.17 -14.05
C GLN A 17 -2.50 -2.18 -14.47
N TRP A 18 -2.38 -1.04 -13.76
CA TRP A 18 -1.41 0.00 -14.08
C TRP A 18 -0.01 -0.27 -13.54
N PHE A 19 0.09 -0.76 -12.31
CA PHE A 19 1.36 -0.95 -11.60
C PHE A 19 1.81 -2.40 -11.49
N GLY A 20 0.94 -3.34 -11.88
CA GLY A 20 1.16 -4.78 -11.66
C GLY A 20 0.95 -5.20 -10.22
N LYS A 21 0.97 -6.52 -10.00
CA LYS A 21 0.92 -7.14 -8.66
C LYS A 21 2.21 -7.91 -8.42
N ARG A 22 2.80 -7.73 -7.24
CA ARG A 22 3.91 -8.58 -6.78
C ARG A 22 3.34 -9.95 -6.41
N GLN A 23 3.92 -11.02 -6.97
CA GLN A 23 3.51 -12.39 -6.66
C GLN A 23 4.12 -12.89 -5.34
N GLU A 24 5.18 -12.23 -4.88
CA GLU A 24 5.93 -12.59 -3.68
C GLU A 24 5.90 -11.47 -2.65
N CYS A 25 5.93 -11.87 -1.37
CA CYS A 25 6.00 -10.94 -0.26
C CYS A 25 7.46 -10.63 0.08
N MET A 26 7.75 -9.34 0.28
CA MET A 26 9.06 -8.93 0.79
C MET A 26 9.10 -9.20 2.30
N VAL A 27 10.16 -9.86 2.77
CA VAL A 27 10.48 -9.94 4.19
C VAL A 27 11.23 -8.66 4.58
N PRO A 28 10.77 -7.88 5.57
CA PRO A 28 11.42 -6.64 5.96
C PRO A 28 12.81 -6.93 6.54
N THR A 29 13.79 -6.10 6.21
CA THR A 29 15.08 -6.10 6.89
C THR A 29 14.95 -5.52 8.29
N PRO A 30 15.90 -5.77 9.21
CA PRO A 30 15.84 -5.23 10.58
C PRO A 30 15.64 -3.71 10.62
N ASP A 31 16.23 -2.96 9.70
CA ASP A 31 16.10 -1.49 9.63
C ASP A 31 14.70 -1.03 9.18
N VAL A 32 14.04 -1.78 8.31
CA VAL A 32 12.65 -1.51 7.90
C VAL A 32 11.69 -1.89 9.02
N GLN A 33 11.96 -3.00 9.71
CA GLN A 33 11.13 -3.50 10.82
C GLN A 33 11.07 -2.50 11.98
N LYS A 34 12.18 -1.81 12.30
CA LYS A 34 12.23 -0.74 13.32
C LYS A 34 11.29 0.45 13.06
N ARG A 35 10.76 0.59 11.83
CA ARG A 35 9.80 1.65 11.48
C ARG A 35 8.36 1.26 11.77
N PHE A 36 8.10 -0.01 12.02
CA PHE A 36 6.76 -0.47 12.37
C PHE A 36 6.42 -0.04 13.79
N ILE A 37 5.17 0.37 13.98
CA ILE A 37 4.65 0.70 15.30
C ILE A 37 4.52 -0.63 16.05
N GLU A 38 5.32 -0.81 17.10
CA GLU A 38 5.41 -2.08 17.86
C GLU A 38 4.12 -2.41 18.61
N ASN A 39 3.27 -1.41 18.86
CA ASN A 39 2.00 -1.56 19.56
C ASN A 39 0.84 -1.43 18.56
N MET A 40 0.40 -2.56 18.03
CA MET A 40 -0.94 -2.73 17.47
C MET A 40 -1.68 -3.77 18.32
N ASP A 41 -2.00 -3.39 19.56
CA ASP A 41 -3.04 -4.02 20.36
C ASP A 41 -4.33 -3.20 20.25
#